data_AF-A0A6P1EKL4-F1
#
_entry.id   AF-A0A6P1EKL4-F1
#
_cell.length_a   1.000
_cell.length_b   1.000
_cell.length_c   1.000
_cell.angle_alpha   90.00
_cell.angle_beta   90.00
_cell.angle_gamma   90.00
#
_symmetry.space_group_name_H-M   'P 1'
#
loop_
_entity.id
_entity.type
_entity.pdbx_description
1 polymer ?
#
loop_
_entity_poly.entity_id
_entity_poly.type
_entity_poly.pdbx_seq_one_letter_code
_entity_poly.pdbx_strand_id
1 'polypeptide(L)' 'MRQGIVRRVADVALRIEPDRSAVLEWILHTPLPSLGGQTPFELACDGQGERVIALLNALLLQPGTAAPRLPQARVPH' A
#
# COMPACT_ATOMS: atom_id res chain seq x y z
N MET A 1 -10.68 3.03 15.60
CA MET A 1 -9.77 3.36 14.47
C MET A 1 -8.82 4.47 14.92
N ARG A 2 -7.50 4.30 14.78
CA ARG A 2 -6.57 5.45 14.88
C ARG A 2 -6.86 6.37 13.69
N GLN A 3 -7.57 7.46 13.95
CA GLN A 3 -7.91 8.44 12.93
C GLN A 3 -6.60 8.91 12.26
N GLY A 4 -6.49 8.68 10.94
CA GLY A 4 -5.35 9.13 10.15
C GLY A 4 -4.42 8.05 9.59
N ILE A 5 -4.53 6.77 9.98
CA ILE A 5 -3.64 5.74 9.43
C ILE A 5 -3.86 5.51 7.92
N VAL A 6 -5.12 5.46 7.47
CA VAL A 6 -5.47 5.36 6.03
C VAL A 6 -4.90 6.55 5.26
N ARG A 7 -4.99 7.76 5.83
CA ARG A 7 -4.44 8.97 5.22
C ARG A 7 -2.92 8.91 5.10
N ARG A 8 -2.23 8.45 6.14
CA ARG A 8 -0.77 8.23 6.08
C ARG A 8 -0.38 7.19 5.04
N VAL A 9 -1.13 6.08 4.94
CA VAL A 9 -0.92 5.08 3.88
C VAL A 9 -1.05 5.72 2.50
N ALA A 10 -2.10 6.53 2.28
CA ALA A 10 -2.29 7.26 1.03
C ALA A 10 -1.16 8.26 0.74
N ASP A 11 -0.71 9.02 1.74
CA ASP A 11 0.37 9.99 1.59
C ASP A 11 1.69 9.31 1.17
N VAL A 12 2.00 8.13 1.71
CA VAL A 12 3.20 7.36 1.31
C VAL A 12 3.00 6.72 -0.06
N ALA A 13 1.81 6.17 -0.35
CA ALA A 13 1.49 5.56 -1.65
C ALA A 13 1.59 6.58 -2.80
N LEU A 14 1.17 7.84 -2.57
CA LEU A 14 1.26 8.92 -3.56
C LEU A 14 2.69 9.30 -3.95
N ARG A 15 3.68 8.94 -3.14
CA ARG A 15 5.09 9.13 -3.48
C ARG A 15 5.61 8.07 -4.46
N ILE A 16 4.89 6.96 -4.58
CA ILE A 16 5.19 5.83 -5.46
C ILE A 16 4.35 5.97 -6.74
N GLU A 17 3.04 6.17 -6.59
CA GLU A 17 2.08 6.35 -7.68
C GLU A 17 1.43 7.74 -7.57
N PRO A 18 1.73 8.70 -8.46
CA PRO A 18 1.15 10.05 -8.39
C PRO A 18 -0.35 10.09 -8.72
N ASP A 19 -0.91 9.06 -9.38
CA ASP A 19 -2.33 9.02 -9.67
C ASP A 19 -3.17 8.69 -8.43
N ARG A 20 -3.97 9.68 -7.99
CA ARG A 20 -4.80 9.58 -6.79
C ARG A 20 -5.90 8.53 -6.92
N SER A 21 -6.44 8.34 -8.11
CA SER A 21 -7.50 7.36 -8.36
C SER A 21 -6.93 5.94 -8.26
N ALA A 22 -5.75 5.72 -8.83
CA ALA A 22 -5.01 4.46 -8.73
C ALA A 22 -4.60 4.16 -7.29
N VAL A 23 -4.15 5.16 -6.52
CA VAL A 23 -3.86 4.98 -5.09
C VAL A 23 -5.12 4.62 -4.31
N LEU A 24 -6.25 5.28 -4.57
CA LEU A 24 -7.52 4.97 -3.90
C LEU A 24 -8.01 3.55 -4.25
N GLU A 25 -7.95 3.19 -5.53
CA GLU A 25 -8.29 1.85 -6.00
C GLU A 25 -7.38 0.79 -5.34
N TRP A 26 -6.09 1.06 -5.27
CA TRP A 26 -5.13 0.18 -4.60
C TRP A 26 -5.46 -0.01 -3.12
N ILE A 27 -5.76 1.07 -2.41
CA ILE A 27 -6.11 1.03 -0.99
C ILE A 27 -7.34 0.17 -0.73
N LEU A 28 -8.35 0.28 -1.58
CA LEU A 28 -9.67 -0.33 -1.36
C LEU A 28 -9.80 -1.73 -1.96
N HIS A 29 -9.06 -2.04 -3.03
CA HIS A 29 -9.33 -3.22 -3.86
C HIS A 29 -8.12 -4.10 -4.13
N THR A 30 -6.90 -3.67 -3.81
CA THR A 30 -5.71 -4.49 -4.07
C THR A 30 -5.28 -5.26 -2.82
N PRO A 31 -5.53 -6.58 -2.75
CA PRO A 31 -5.01 -7.41 -1.68
C PRO A 31 -3.48 -7.50 -1.74
N LEU A 32 -2.84 -7.46 -0.58
CA LEU A 32 -1.39 -7.53 -0.43
C LEU A 32 -0.97 -8.94 0.01
N PRO A 33 -0.44 -9.79 -0.89
CA PRO A 33 -0.10 -11.18 -0.56
C PRO A 33 0.92 -11.30 0.57
N SER A 34 1.89 -10.38 0.60
CA SER A 34 2.93 -10.32 1.64
C SER A 34 2.38 -9.97 3.03
N LEU A 35 1.14 -9.48 3.12
CA LEU A 35 0.45 -9.10 4.36
C LEU A 35 -0.82 -9.93 4.57
N GLY A 36 -0.80 -11.20 4.15
CA GLY A 36 -1.91 -12.13 4.38
C GLY A 36 -3.07 -11.99 3.40
N GLY A 37 -2.90 -11.28 2.29
CA GLY A 37 -3.92 -11.13 1.26
C GLY A 37 -5.02 -10.10 1.58
N GLN A 38 -4.85 -9.31 2.63
CA GLN A 38 -5.75 -8.20 2.97
C GLN A 38 -5.39 -6.94 2.17
N THR A 39 -6.39 -6.10 1.93
CA THR A 39 -6.19 -4.76 1.35
C THR A 39 -5.54 -3.80 2.35
N PRO A 40 -4.88 -2.72 1.88
CA PRO A 40 -4.39 -1.66 2.75
C PRO A 40 -5.46 -1.07 3.67
N PHE A 41 -6.71 -0.95 3.17
CA PHE A 41 -7.84 -0.48 3.94
C PHE A 41 -8.22 -1.42 5.08
N GLU A 42 -8.35 -2.72 4.80
CA GLU A 42 -8.65 -3.74 5.82
C GLU A 42 -7.55 -3.77 6.89
N LEU A 43 -6.28 -3.78 6.47
CA LEU A 43 -5.14 -3.73 7.38
C LEU A 43 -5.17 -2.46 8.26
N ALA A 44 -5.52 -1.31 7.69
CA ALA A 44 -5.68 -0.08 8.46
C ALA A 44 -6.81 -0.16 9.49
N CYS A 45 -7.95 -0.76 9.12
CA CYS A 45 -9.08 -1.01 10.02
C CYS A 45 -8.71 -1.95 11.17
N ASP A 46 -7.92 -2.99 10.89
CA ASP A 46 -7.40 -3.95 11.88
C ASP A 46 -6.23 -3.40 12.73
N GLY A 47 -5.84 -2.14 12.55
CA GLY A 47 -4.72 -1.54 13.28
C GLY A 47 -3.33 -1.96 12.78
N GLN A 48 -3.27 -2.66 11.65
CA GLN A 48 -2.06 -3.13 10.97
C GLN A 48 -1.53 -2.16 9.91
N GLY A 49 -2.12 -0.97 9.75
CA GLY A 49 -1.72 -0.01 8.72
C GLY A 49 -0.24 0.44 8.78
N GLU A 50 0.41 0.39 9.94
CA GLU A 50 1.87 0.63 10.06
C GLU A 50 2.70 -0.41 9.28
N ARG A 51 2.23 -1.65 9.15
CA ARG A 51 2.88 -2.69 8.33
C ARG A 51 2.84 -2.32 6.85
N VAL A 52 1.73 -1.74 6.40
CA VAL A 52 1.59 -1.23 5.03
C VAL A 52 2.58 -0.08 4.80
N ILE A 53 2.68 0.86 5.74
CA ILE A 53 3.64 1.97 5.67
C ILE A 53 5.09 1.45 5.59
N ALA A 54 5.44 0.45 6.40
CA ALA A 54 6.78 -0.16 6.38
C ALA A 54 7.08 -0.80 5.01
N LEU A 55 6.11 -1.52 4.42
CA LEU A 55 6.22 -2.09 3.08
C LEU A 55 6.46 -1.01 2.01
N LEU A 56 5.67 0.07 2.02
CA LEU A 56 5.81 1.16 1.05
C LEU A 56 7.15 1.89 1.20
N ASN A 57 7.61 2.13 2.43
CA ASN A 57 8.93 2.72 2.66
C ASN A 57 10.06 1.81 2.16
N ALA A 58 9.95 0.49 2.37
CA ALA A 58 10.93 -0.45 1.85
C ALA A 58 11.04 -0.36 0.32
N LEU A 59 9.91 -0.24 -0.40
CA LEU A 59 9.90 -0.03 -1.85
C LEU A 59 10.60 1.27 -2.27
N LEU A 60 10.36 2.37 -1.54
CA LEU A 60 11.02 3.66 -1.80
C LEU A 60 12.54 3.61 -1.55
N LEU A 61 12.99 2.72 -0.66
CA LEU A 61 14.39 2.55 -0.31
C LEU A 61 15.16 1.66 -1.28
N GLN A 62 14.49 0.92 -2.19
CA GLN A 62 15.18 0.02 -3.13
C GLN A 62 15.87 0.81 -4.25
N PRO A 63 17.21 0.86 -4.28
CA PRO A 63 17.94 1.48 -5.38
C PRO A 63 18.02 0.51 -6.55
N GLY A 64 17.56 0.92 -7.74
CA GLY A 64 17.87 0.21 -9.00
C GLY A 64 16.74 -0.60 -9.64
N THR A 65 15.54 -0.63 -9.08
CA THR A 65 14.36 -1.15 -9.79
C THR A 65 13.68 -0.01 -10.55
N ALA A 66 13.40 -0.21 -11.85
CA ALA A 66 12.64 0.74 -12.66
C ALA A 66 11.42 1.25 -11.88
N ALA A 67 11.28 2.58 -11.79
CA ALA A 67 10.25 3.36 -11.08
C ALA A 67 9.42 2.58 -10.04
N PRO A 68 9.54 2.86 -8.73
CA PRO A 68 8.80 2.14 -7.71
C PRO A 68 7.30 2.15 -8.05
N ARG A 69 6.66 0.97 -8.02
CA ARG A 69 5.24 0.79 -8.31
C ARG A 69 4.56 0.17 -7.09
N LEU A 70 3.28 0.48 -6.91
CA LEU A 70 2.50 -0.10 -5.83
C LEU A 70 2.43 -1.63 -5.97
N PRO A 71 2.52 -2.39 -4.87
CA PRO A 71 2.42 -3.84 -4.92
C PRO A 71 1.05 -4.26 -5.49
N GLN A 72 1.08 -5.08 -6.53
CA GLN A 72 -0.14 -5.55 -7.18
C GLN A 72 -0.61 -6.86 -6.55
N ALA A 73 -1.91 -7.13 -6.64
CA ALA A 73 -2.47 -8.44 -6.36
C ALA A 73 -1.85 -9.42 -7.35
N ARG A 74 -0.99 -10.32 -6.86
CA ARG A 74 -0.43 -11.37 -7.71
C ARG A 74 -1.55 -12.37 -7.96
N VAL A 75 -2.15 -12.33 -9.15
CA VAL A 75 -3.16 -13.32 -9.57
C VAL A 75 -2.46 -14.69 -9.57
N PRO A 76 -2.88 -15.67 -8.75
CA PRO A 76 -2.42 -17.03 -8.93
C PRO A 76 -2.99 -17.52 -10.26
N HIS A 77 -2.10 -17.90 -11.17
CA HIS A 77 -2.43 -18.49 -12.47
C HIS A 77 -2.69 -19.99 -12.32
#